data_AF-A0AB72XBD3-F1
#
_entry.id   AF-A0AB72XBD3-F1
#
_cell.length_a   1.000
_cell.length_b   1.000
_cell.length_c   1.000
_cell.angle_alpha   90.00
_cell.angle_beta   90.00
_cell.angle_gamma   90.00
#
_symmetry.space_group_name_H-M   'P 1'
#
loop_
_entity.id
_entity.type
_entity.pdbx_description
1 polymer ?
#
loop_
_entity_poly.entity_id
_entity_poly.type
_entity_poly.pdbx_seq_one_letter_code
_entity_poly.pdbx_strand_id
1 'polypeptide(L)'
;MIAPAFAFAAVMLRLALVALGLTGLLASALARAAEPPMASAQRKELISVRQQWTQRCDPSSGAPNASGPAAARDSGTAPPVVQMRDVDFRITGDIGFHVHQLTAQLVAHKPGQPVDMDDPGQFDIRILGGEVTVPKESLDALFNQYLLDYSPRSLNALSLTPGDGVLDVSGGLKLRNHFPGVWLPFGMRGTLALKESRYLVYTPTEARVMGIQTLALLKGMGLELSQLAPLNRPGAKLDGNDMVLDQYTVFPPPRLIGQMKTARVTPDGLVLGFGPAPAMCAPAPTDAASRIWIQSGDLKMYNVLVTNSRILVTDTSTRGPLRFDLYHYREAAARGTTRMDADGTLRVDLAPAAAVQ
;
A
#
# COMPACT_ATOMS: atom_id res chain seq x y z
N MET A 1 84.59 21.35 -41.14
CA MET A 1 83.37 21.91 -41.76
C MET A 1 82.31 20.81 -41.89
N ILE A 2 81.61 20.47 -40.80
CA ILE A 2 80.51 19.49 -40.81
C ILE A 2 79.49 19.96 -39.77
N ALA A 3 78.56 20.84 -40.16
CA ALA A 3 77.57 21.38 -39.22
C ALA A 3 76.23 21.91 -39.78
N PRO A 4 75.79 21.66 -41.04
CA PRO A 4 74.40 22.01 -41.40
C PRO A 4 73.44 20.82 -41.57
N ALA A 5 73.94 19.58 -41.72
CA ALA A 5 73.10 18.45 -42.11
C ALA A 5 72.22 17.87 -40.98
N PHE A 6 72.66 17.92 -39.73
CA PHE A 6 71.94 17.30 -38.60
C PHE A 6 70.74 18.12 -38.09
N ALA A 7 70.77 19.44 -38.25
CA ALA A 7 69.67 20.30 -37.81
C ALA A 7 68.43 20.15 -38.70
N PHE A 8 68.61 19.96 -40.01
CA PHE A 8 67.50 19.77 -40.95
C PHE A 8 66.80 18.41 -40.78
N ALA A 9 67.54 17.34 -40.49
CA ALA A 9 66.96 16.02 -40.27
C ALA A 9 66.08 15.97 -39.00
N ALA A 10 66.50 16.65 -37.92
CA ALA A 10 65.74 16.70 -36.68
C ALA A 10 64.45 17.53 -36.81
N VAL A 11 64.47 18.62 -37.60
CA VAL A 11 63.29 19.44 -37.86
C VAL A 11 62.28 18.70 -38.75
N MET A 12 62.75 18.00 -39.78
CA MET A 12 61.88 17.19 -40.66
C MET A 12 61.22 16.02 -39.91
N LEU A 13 61.94 15.36 -38.99
CA LEU A 13 61.39 14.27 -38.18
C LEU A 13 60.31 14.78 -37.20
N ARG A 14 60.50 15.97 -36.60
CA ARG A 14 59.51 16.59 -35.72
C ARG A 14 58.26 17.04 -36.49
N LEU A 15 58.41 17.59 -37.69
CA LEU A 15 57.29 17.93 -38.57
C LEU A 15 56.50 16.69 -39.02
N ALA A 16 57.20 15.59 -39.35
CA ALA A 16 56.55 14.33 -39.72
C ALA A 16 55.77 13.70 -38.54
N LEU A 17 56.31 13.73 -37.32
CA LEU A 17 55.63 13.23 -36.11
C LEU A 17 54.41 14.08 -35.72
N VAL A 18 54.48 15.41 -35.90
CA VAL A 18 53.33 16.30 -35.67
C VAL A 18 52.24 16.07 -36.73
N ALA A 19 52.62 15.87 -38.00
CA ALA A 19 51.68 15.54 -39.06
C ALA A 19 50.99 14.18 -38.82
N LEU A 20 51.74 13.15 -38.41
CA LEU A 20 51.21 11.83 -38.04
C LEU A 20 50.29 11.88 -36.82
N GLY A 21 50.66 12.67 -35.79
CA GLY A 21 49.83 12.90 -34.60
C GLY A 21 48.52 13.63 -34.91
N LEU A 22 48.56 14.65 -35.79
CA LEU A 22 47.35 15.33 -36.27
C LEU A 22 46.46 14.42 -37.12
N THR A 23 47.04 13.57 -37.99
CA THR A 23 46.24 12.61 -38.76
C THR A 23 45.58 11.54 -37.89
N GLY A 24 46.25 11.09 -36.82
CA GLY A 24 45.67 10.17 -35.84
C GLY A 24 44.54 10.79 -35.03
N LEU A 25 44.67 12.06 -34.63
CA LEU A 25 43.63 12.82 -33.93
C LEU A 25 42.42 13.11 -34.85
N LEU A 26 42.64 13.44 -36.13
CA LEU A 26 41.54 13.60 -37.10
C LEU A 26 40.83 12.28 -37.40
N ALA A 27 41.56 11.18 -37.58
CA ALA A 27 40.96 9.86 -37.80
C ALA A 27 40.13 9.39 -36.59
N SER A 28 40.58 9.67 -35.38
CA SER A 28 39.87 9.38 -34.12
C SER A 28 38.61 10.25 -33.94
N ALA A 29 38.67 11.51 -34.36
CA ALA A 29 37.53 12.44 -34.32
C ALA A 29 36.47 12.12 -35.39
N LEU A 30 36.90 11.72 -36.59
CA LEU A 30 36.01 11.28 -37.68
C LEU A 30 35.34 9.93 -37.37
N ALA A 31 36.04 9.01 -36.73
CA ALA A 31 35.46 7.76 -36.25
C ALA A 31 34.46 7.95 -35.10
N ARG A 32 34.66 8.97 -34.24
CA ARG A 32 33.67 9.39 -33.22
C ARG A 32 32.48 10.16 -33.79
N ALA A 33 32.61 10.74 -34.99
CA ALA A 33 31.55 11.51 -35.65
C ALA A 33 30.64 10.66 -36.55
N ALA A 34 31.04 9.43 -36.88
CA ALA A 34 30.27 8.53 -37.74
C ALA A 34 29.55 7.45 -36.92
N GLU A 35 28.69 7.85 -35.98
CA GLU A 35 27.63 6.92 -35.58
C GLU A 35 26.73 6.70 -36.80
N PRO A 36 26.44 5.44 -37.16
CA PRO A 36 25.57 5.17 -38.30
C PRO A 36 24.23 5.92 -38.09
N PRO A 37 23.65 6.55 -39.12
CA PRO A 37 22.47 7.41 -38.99
C PRO A 37 21.26 6.70 -38.35
N MET A 38 21.21 5.36 -38.45
CA MET A 38 20.23 4.52 -37.75
C MET A 38 20.42 4.57 -36.22
N ALA A 39 21.66 4.50 -35.73
CA ALA A 39 21.96 4.50 -34.29
C ALA A 39 21.70 5.88 -33.65
N SER A 40 21.94 6.97 -34.38
CA SER A 40 21.66 8.32 -33.87
C SER A 40 20.16 8.62 -33.82
N ALA A 41 19.38 8.17 -34.81
CA ALA A 41 17.92 8.25 -34.79
C ALA A 41 17.32 7.44 -33.64
N GLN A 42 17.73 6.18 -33.47
CA GLN A 42 17.30 5.31 -32.37
C GLN A 42 17.66 5.89 -31.00
N ARG A 43 18.85 6.49 -30.85
CA ARG A 43 19.23 7.14 -29.60
C ARG A 43 18.36 8.36 -29.29
N LYS A 44 18.05 9.17 -30.30
CA LYS A 44 17.17 10.33 -30.13
C LYS A 44 15.75 9.89 -29.71
N GLU A 45 15.24 8.82 -30.30
CA GLU A 45 13.99 8.18 -29.92
C GLU A 45 14.03 7.70 -28.46
N LEU A 46 15.05 6.94 -28.06
CA LEU A 46 15.24 6.49 -26.69
C LEU A 46 15.33 7.63 -25.68
N ILE A 47 15.98 8.75 -26.03
CA ILE A 47 16.03 9.95 -25.19
C ILE A 47 14.63 10.54 -25.04
N SER A 48 13.85 10.63 -26.12
CA SER A 48 12.48 11.19 -26.07
C SER A 48 11.53 10.33 -25.24
N VAL A 49 11.63 9.00 -25.38
CA VAL A 49 10.85 8.03 -24.58
C VAL A 49 11.27 8.08 -23.11
N ARG A 50 12.58 8.17 -22.83
CA ARG A 50 13.08 8.35 -21.46
C ARG A 50 12.57 9.64 -20.83
N GLN A 51 12.50 10.74 -21.59
CA GLN A 51 11.93 11.99 -21.09
C GLN A 51 10.47 11.80 -20.65
N GLN A 52 9.66 11.08 -21.44
CA GLN A 52 8.27 10.74 -21.07
C GLN A 52 8.20 9.90 -19.78
N TRP A 53 9.03 8.88 -19.63
CA TRP A 53 9.07 8.05 -18.40
C TRP A 53 9.51 8.84 -17.16
N THR A 54 10.39 9.83 -17.34
CA THR A 54 10.84 10.71 -16.26
C THR A 54 9.91 11.90 -16.01
N GLN A 55 8.83 12.07 -16.80
CA GLN A 55 7.83 13.09 -16.51
C GLN A 55 7.23 12.78 -15.14
N ARG A 56 7.58 13.64 -14.20
CA ARG A 56 7.10 13.57 -12.83
C ARG A 56 5.65 14.02 -12.83
N CYS A 57 4.83 13.31 -12.08
CA CYS A 57 3.52 13.82 -11.76
C CYS A 57 3.28 13.72 -10.27
N ASP A 58 2.80 14.81 -9.69
CA ASP A 58 2.41 14.88 -8.29
C ASP A 58 0.87 14.83 -8.23
N PRO A 59 0.27 13.65 -8.03
CA PRO A 59 -1.17 13.56 -7.84
C PRO A 59 -1.51 14.34 -6.58
N SER A 60 -2.25 15.44 -6.74
CA SER A 60 -2.47 16.49 -5.74
C SER A 60 -2.84 15.92 -4.37
N SER A 61 -1.83 15.72 -3.52
CA SER A 61 -1.97 15.17 -2.17
C SER A 61 -1.53 16.16 -1.09
N GLY A 62 -1.14 17.38 -1.49
CA GLY A 62 -0.62 18.39 -0.55
C GLY A 62 0.69 17.98 0.14
N ALA A 63 1.34 16.89 -0.30
CA ALA A 63 2.69 16.54 0.11
C ALA A 63 3.70 17.54 -0.49
N PRO A 64 4.84 17.80 0.16
CA PRO A 64 5.89 18.66 -0.41
C PRO A 64 6.32 18.12 -1.77
N ASN A 65 6.27 19.00 -2.77
CA ASN A 65 6.72 18.76 -4.13
C ASN A 65 8.03 17.96 -4.17
N ALA A 66 8.11 16.99 -5.08
CA ALA A 66 9.32 16.37 -5.61
C ALA A 66 10.53 17.36 -5.59
N SER A 67 11.44 17.21 -4.63
CA SER A 67 12.49 18.22 -4.36
C SER A 67 13.93 17.71 -4.54
N GLY A 68 14.12 16.49 -5.04
CA GLY A 68 15.45 15.91 -5.30
C GLY A 68 15.81 15.80 -6.79
N PRO A 69 17.10 15.83 -7.17
CA PRO A 69 17.54 15.43 -8.50
C PRO A 69 17.21 13.95 -8.73
N ALA A 70 16.66 13.60 -9.89
CA ALA A 70 16.43 12.20 -10.23
C ALA A 70 17.78 11.47 -10.39
N ALA A 71 17.95 10.38 -9.67
CA ALA A 71 19.04 9.44 -9.79
C ALA A 71 18.53 8.08 -10.30
N ALA A 72 19.45 7.18 -10.63
CA ALA A 72 19.09 5.85 -11.16
C ALA A 72 18.29 4.97 -10.18
N ARG A 73 18.31 5.30 -8.88
CA ARG A 73 17.64 4.54 -7.81
C ARG A 73 16.69 5.39 -6.97
N ASP A 74 16.49 6.64 -7.36
CA ASP A 74 15.64 7.60 -6.66
C ASP A 74 15.08 8.56 -7.70
N SER A 75 13.78 8.50 -7.97
CA SER A 75 13.16 9.42 -8.93
C SER A 75 13.09 10.86 -8.44
N GLY A 76 13.25 11.07 -7.12
CA GLY A 76 13.04 12.33 -6.44
C GLY A 76 11.60 12.82 -6.52
N THR A 77 10.64 11.92 -6.79
CA THR A 77 9.22 12.23 -6.95
C THR A 77 8.44 12.08 -5.64
N ALA A 78 7.19 12.57 -5.63
CA ALA A 78 6.29 12.37 -4.50
C ALA A 78 6.07 10.85 -4.26
N PRO A 79 5.81 10.42 -3.01
CA PRO A 79 5.60 9.01 -2.69
C PRO A 79 4.50 8.38 -3.57
N PRO A 80 4.57 7.05 -3.84
CA PRO A 80 3.63 6.39 -4.73
C PRO A 80 2.18 6.60 -4.30
N VAL A 81 1.31 6.94 -5.25
CA VAL A 81 -0.13 7.04 -5.04
C VAL A 81 -0.81 5.88 -5.75
N VAL A 82 -1.64 5.17 -4.99
CA VAL A 82 -2.39 4.01 -5.43
C VAL A 82 -3.87 4.34 -5.51
N GLN A 83 -4.49 4.04 -6.63
CA GLN A 83 -5.93 4.01 -6.81
C GLN A 83 -6.38 2.55 -6.94
N MET A 84 -7.27 2.12 -6.04
CA MET A 84 -7.89 0.82 -6.05
C MET A 84 -9.37 0.99 -6.40
N ARG A 85 -9.90 0.09 -7.23
CA ARG A 85 -11.33 0.02 -7.57
C ARG A 85 -11.73 -1.43 -7.61
N ASP A 86 -12.79 -1.78 -6.87
CA ASP A 86 -13.32 -3.14 -6.76
C ASP A 86 -12.24 -4.19 -6.44
N VAL A 87 -11.64 -4.07 -5.25
CA VAL A 87 -10.50 -4.89 -4.80
C VAL A 87 -10.80 -5.51 -3.44
N ASP A 88 -10.72 -6.84 -3.34
CA ASP A 88 -10.63 -7.53 -2.05
C ASP A 88 -9.18 -7.44 -1.55
N PHE A 89 -8.90 -6.40 -0.77
CA PHE A 89 -7.57 -6.10 -0.24
C PHE A 89 -7.38 -6.75 1.13
N ARG A 90 -6.57 -7.79 1.20
CA ARG A 90 -6.13 -8.43 2.45
C ARG A 90 -4.81 -7.83 2.89
N ILE A 91 -4.73 -7.40 4.14
CA ILE A 91 -3.46 -7.00 4.75
C ILE A 91 -2.66 -8.28 5.03
N THR A 92 -3.23 -9.17 5.84
CA THR A 92 -2.61 -10.44 6.24
C THR A 92 -3.69 -11.37 6.79
N GLY A 93 -3.51 -12.68 6.62
CA GLY A 93 -4.55 -13.65 6.97
C GLY A 93 -5.88 -13.22 6.34
N ASP A 94 -6.99 -13.38 7.06
CA ASP A 94 -8.31 -12.92 6.60
C ASP A 94 -8.62 -11.45 6.97
N ILE A 95 -7.63 -10.71 7.48
CA ILE A 95 -7.78 -9.31 7.87
C ILE A 95 -7.64 -8.44 6.61
N GLY A 96 -8.73 -7.78 6.24
CA GLY A 96 -8.78 -6.98 5.02
C GLY A 96 -10.05 -6.15 4.84
N PHE A 97 -10.22 -5.65 3.62
CA PHE A 97 -11.33 -4.80 3.21
C PHE A 97 -11.78 -5.17 1.81
N HIS A 98 -13.08 -5.07 1.56
CA HIS A 98 -13.57 -4.88 0.22
C HIS A 98 -13.48 -3.38 -0.13
N VAL A 99 -12.66 -3.04 -1.11
CA VAL A 99 -12.43 -1.69 -1.57
C VAL A 99 -13.34 -1.39 -2.76
N HIS A 100 -14.34 -0.54 -2.55
CA HIS A 100 -15.21 -0.06 -3.64
C HIS A 100 -14.41 0.87 -4.55
N GLN A 101 -13.85 1.91 -3.95
CA GLN A 101 -12.94 2.84 -4.60
C GLN A 101 -12.11 3.53 -3.51
N LEU A 102 -10.78 3.52 -3.65
CA LEU A 102 -9.88 4.14 -2.69
C LEU A 102 -8.69 4.75 -3.41
N THR A 103 -8.32 5.97 -3.03
CA THR A 103 -7.02 6.54 -3.39
C THR A 103 -6.22 6.73 -2.12
N ALA A 104 -5.00 6.22 -2.09
CA ALA A 104 -4.08 6.32 -0.98
C ALA A 104 -2.66 6.63 -1.44
N GLN A 105 -1.85 7.21 -0.57
CA GLN A 105 -0.43 7.43 -0.76
C GLN A 105 0.36 6.45 0.10
N LEU A 106 1.33 5.77 -0.48
CA LEU A 106 2.25 4.88 0.21
C LEU A 106 3.46 5.71 0.65
N VAL A 107 3.71 5.80 1.95
CA VAL A 107 4.75 6.68 2.51
C VAL A 107 5.77 5.86 3.28
N ALA A 108 6.97 5.72 2.73
CA ALA A 108 8.08 5.11 3.42
C ALA A 108 8.40 5.88 4.72
N HIS A 109 8.74 5.16 5.79
CA HIS A 109 9.11 5.76 7.07
C HIS A 109 10.42 6.56 6.98
N LYS A 110 11.31 6.17 6.06
CA LYS A 110 12.57 6.85 5.77
C LYS A 110 12.42 7.68 4.51
N PRO A 111 12.51 9.02 4.58
CA PRO A 111 12.46 9.88 3.40
C PRO A 111 13.54 9.50 2.36
N GLY A 112 13.18 9.52 1.08
CA GLY A 112 14.07 9.17 -0.03
C GLY A 112 14.33 7.68 -0.23
N GLN A 113 13.76 6.81 0.62
CA GLN A 113 13.74 5.37 0.35
C GLN A 113 12.51 5.02 -0.50
N PRO A 114 12.63 4.02 -1.40
CA PRO A 114 11.45 3.47 -2.05
C PRO A 114 10.52 2.83 -1.02
N VAL A 115 9.24 2.78 -1.35
CA VAL A 115 8.28 1.95 -0.60
C VAL A 115 8.61 0.49 -0.88
N ASP A 116 8.99 -0.26 0.16
CA ASP A 116 9.34 -1.67 0.05
C ASP A 116 8.11 -2.54 0.31
N MET A 117 7.56 -3.15 -0.75
CA MET A 117 6.39 -4.03 -0.63
C MET A 117 6.71 -5.34 0.09
N ASP A 118 7.99 -5.72 0.18
CA ASP A 118 8.43 -6.91 0.90
C ASP A 118 8.54 -6.69 2.42
N ASP A 119 8.47 -5.44 2.88
CA ASP A 119 8.46 -5.09 4.30
C ASP A 119 7.34 -4.07 4.59
N PRO A 120 6.09 -4.54 4.79
CA PRO A 120 4.96 -3.71 5.17
C PRO A 120 5.15 -2.93 6.49
N GLY A 121 6.18 -3.25 7.27
CA GLY A 121 6.55 -2.49 8.46
C GLY A 121 7.34 -1.20 8.18
N GLN A 122 7.80 -0.95 6.94
CA GLN A 122 8.64 0.20 6.58
C GLN A 122 7.89 1.35 5.88
N PHE A 123 6.58 1.25 5.73
CA PHE A 123 5.77 2.31 5.17
C PHE A 123 4.39 2.39 5.83
N ASP A 124 3.73 3.53 5.66
CA ASP A 124 2.33 3.72 6.04
C ASP A 124 1.48 3.90 4.78
N ILE A 125 0.21 3.54 4.86
CA ILE A 125 -0.80 3.82 3.82
C ILE A 125 -1.62 5.02 4.28
N ARG A 126 -1.44 6.16 3.61
CA ARG A 126 -2.21 7.38 3.85
C ARG A 126 -3.41 7.44 2.92
N ILE A 127 -4.59 7.18 3.44
CA ILE A 127 -5.84 7.24 2.69
C ILE A 127 -6.18 8.71 2.40
N LEU A 128 -6.29 9.03 1.11
CA LEU A 128 -6.62 10.38 0.63
C LEU A 128 -8.13 10.55 0.43
N GLY A 129 -8.84 9.47 0.07
CA GLY A 129 -10.28 9.46 -0.06
C GLY A 129 -10.80 8.15 -0.65
N GLY A 130 -12.10 7.90 -0.53
CA GLY A 130 -12.73 6.65 -0.97
C GLY A 130 -13.69 6.03 0.03
N GLU A 131 -14.14 4.82 -0.29
CA GLU A 131 -15.04 4.00 0.52
C GLU A 131 -14.57 2.53 0.52
N VAL A 132 -14.59 1.91 1.70
CA VAL A 132 -14.28 0.50 1.90
C VAL A 132 -15.33 -0.15 2.79
N THR A 133 -15.48 -1.46 2.69
CA THR A 133 -16.28 -2.28 3.60
C THR A 133 -15.37 -3.26 4.32
N VAL A 134 -15.42 -3.29 5.64
CA VAL A 134 -14.81 -4.34 6.46
C VAL A 134 -15.83 -5.47 6.57
N PRO A 135 -15.66 -6.60 5.87
CA PRO A 135 -16.63 -7.68 5.92
C PRO A 135 -16.55 -8.41 7.28
N LYS A 136 -17.57 -9.21 7.57
CA LYS A 136 -17.66 -9.96 8.83
C LYS A 136 -16.43 -10.82 9.11
N GLU A 137 -15.97 -11.57 8.11
CA GLU A 137 -14.81 -12.45 8.24
C GLU A 137 -13.54 -11.67 8.63
N SER A 138 -13.39 -10.45 8.12
CA SER A 138 -12.27 -9.58 8.46
C SER A 138 -12.39 -9.04 9.89
N LEU A 139 -13.60 -8.66 10.34
CA LEU A 139 -13.84 -8.27 11.73
C LEU A 139 -13.50 -9.42 12.69
N ASP A 140 -13.98 -10.63 12.40
CA ASP A 140 -13.71 -11.80 13.22
C ASP A 140 -12.21 -12.13 13.25
N ALA A 141 -11.54 -12.09 12.09
CA ALA A 141 -10.11 -12.34 11.97
C ALA A 141 -9.29 -11.29 12.74
N LEU A 142 -9.63 -10.01 12.62
CA LEU A 142 -8.94 -8.91 13.30
C LEU A 142 -8.93 -9.13 14.81
N PHE A 143 -10.08 -9.48 15.39
CA PHE A 143 -10.14 -9.72 16.82
C PHE A 143 -9.43 -11.01 17.22
N ASN A 144 -9.70 -12.13 16.55
CA ASN A 144 -9.23 -13.44 17.01
C ASN A 144 -7.76 -13.73 16.67
N GLN A 145 -7.25 -13.20 15.56
CA GLN A 145 -5.90 -13.47 15.07
C GLN A 145 -4.89 -12.38 15.48
N TYR A 146 -5.35 -11.16 15.80
CA TYR A 146 -4.47 -10.04 16.11
C TYR A 146 -4.75 -9.39 17.47
N LEU A 147 -5.96 -8.86 17.71
CA LEU A 147 -6.22 -8.08 18.94
C LEU A 147 -6.26 -8.94 20.21
N LEU A 148 -6.69 -10.21 20.11
CA LEU A 148 -6.78 -11.17 21.21
C LEU A 148 -5.60 -12.15 21.27
N ASP A 149 -4.53 -11.89 20.52
CA ASP A 149 -3.28 -12.66 20.58
C ASP A 149 -2.43 -12.23 21.79
N TYR A 150 -2.93 -12.53 22.99
CA TYR A 150 -2.23 -12.31 24.25
C TYR A 150 -2.70 -13.30 25.33
N SER A 151 -1.90 -13.43 26.39
CA SER A 151 -2.23 -14.27 27.54
C SER A 151 -1.79 -13.60 28.86
N PRO A 152 -2.57 -13.71 29.96
CA PRO A 152 -3.92 -14.27 30.00
C PRO A 152 -4.94 -13.29 29.40
N ARG A 153 -5.90 -13.79 28.61
CA ARG A 153 -6.97 -12.98 28.01
C ARG A 153 -8.33 -13.25 28.64
N SER A 154 -9.21 -12.25 28.59
CA SER A 154 -10.57 -12.32 29.13
C SER A 154 -11.62 -12.57 28.05
N LEU A 155 -11.27 -12.42 26.77
CA LEU A 155 -12.15 -12.61 25.63
C LEU A 155 -11.53 -13.61 24.64
N ASN A 156 -12.34 -14.42 23.98
CA ASN A 156 -11.91 -15.28 22.87
C ASN A 156 -13.07 -15.62 21.92
N ALA A 157 -12.73 -16.17 20.76
CA ALA A 157 -13.69 -16.70 19.78
C ALA A 157 -14.80 -15.68 19.45
N LEU A 158 -14.40 -14.42 19.22
CA LEU A 158 -15.35 -13.37 18.94
C LEU A 158 -15.95 -13.54 17.55
N SER A 159 -17.27 -13.37 17.47
CA SER A 159 -18.02 -13.30 16.23
C SER A 159 -18.80 -11.99 16.23
N LEU A 160 -18.43 -11.10 15.31
CA LEU A 160 -19.01 -9.78 15.09
C LEU A 160 -19.95 -9.88 13.89
N THR A 161 -21.25 -9.80 14.14
CA THR A 161 -22.29 -9.94 13.13
C THR A 161 -22.90 -8.56 12.87
N PRO A 162 -22.53 -7.91 11.76
CA PRO A 162 -23.06 -6.60 11.43
C PRO A 162 -24.50 -6.74 10.90
N GLY A 163 -25.40 -5.91 11.42
CA GLY A 163 -26.77 -5.75 10.95
C GLY A 163 -27.01 -4.33 10.43
N ASP A 164 -28.27 -3.92 10.30
CA ASP A 164 -28.59 -2.54 9.90
C ASP A 164 -28.48 -1.58 11.08
N GLY A 165 -27.39 -0.81 11.14
CA GLY A 165 -27.12 0.17 12.20
C GLY A 165 -26.73 -0.42 13.56
N VAL A 166 -26.73 -1.75 13.69
CA VAL A 166 -26.44 -2.49 14.92
C VAL A 166 -25.34 -3.52 14.68
N LEU A 167 -24.53 -3.77 15.69
CA LEU A 167 -23.49 -4.79 15.68
C LEU A 167 -23.75 -5.75 16.83
N ASP A 168 -23.97 -7.03 16.50
CA ASP A 168 -24.09 -8.10 17.48
C ASP A 168 -22.70 -8.75 17.65
N VAL A 169 -22.22 -8.83 18.88
CA VAL A 169 -20.92 -9.41 19.22
C VAL A 169 -21.14 -10.60 20.15
N SER A 170 -20.62 -11.76 19.81
CA SER A 170 -20.68 -12.95 20.66
C SER A 170 -19.30 -13.55 20.84
N GLY A 171 -19.12 -14.37 21.88
CA GLY A 171 -17.86 -15.10 22.08
C GLY A 171 -17.77 -15.72 23.46
N GLY A 172 -16.55 -16.05 23.87
CA GLY A 172 -16.25 -16.52 25.23
C GLY A 172 -15.66 -15.42 26.10
N LEU A 173 -16.14 -15.38 27.35
CA LEU A 173 -15.72 -14.47 28.40
C LEU A 173 -15.10 -15.30 29.54
N LYS A 174 -13.91 -14.91 29.99
CA LYS A 174 -13.26 -15.47 31.17
C LYS A 174 -13.13 -14.40 32.24
N LEU A 175 -13.85 -14.59 33.34
CA LEU A 175 -13.86 -13.65 34.47
C LEU A 175 -12.60 -13.85 35.31
N ARG A 176 -11.65 -12.90 35.22
CA ARG A 176 -10.36 -12.99 35.93
C ARG A 176 -10.48 -13.08 37.46
N ASN A 177 -11.54 -12.51 38.05
CA ASN A 177 -11.60 -12.27 39.50
C ASN A 177 -12.57 -13.18 40.29
N HIS A 178 -13.38 -14.03 39.65
CA HIS A 178 -14.45 -14.76 40.37
C HIS A 178 -14.55 -16.27 40.07
N PHE A 179 -14.06 -16.75 38.92
CA PHE A 179 -14.15 -18.17 38.56
C PHE A 179 -12.85 -18.64 37.87
N PRO A 180 -11.95 -19.36 38.57
CA PRO A 180 -10.72 -19.83 37.96
C PRO A 180 -11.02 -20.85 36.85
N GLY A 181 -10.78 -20.45 35.60
CA GLY A 181 -10.57 -21.38 34.48
C GLY A 181 -11.73 -21.61 33.52
N VAL A 182 -12.94 -21.15 33.78
CA VAL A 182 -14.12 -21.44 32.92
C VAL A 182 -14.37 -20.32 31.91
N TRP A 183 -14.62 -20.70 30.66
CA TRP A 183 -15.12 -19.80 29.61
C TRP A 183 -16.65 -19.78 29.63
N LEU A 184 -17.23 -18.59 29.71
CA LEU A 184 -18.67 -18.39 29.70
C LEU A 184 -19.09 -17.79 28.35
N PRO A 185 -20.11 -18.32 27.65
CA PRO A 185 -20.71 -17.64 26.51
C PRO A 185 -21.20 -16.26 26.91
N PHE A 186 -20.84 -15.26 26.11
CA PHE A 186 -21.37 -13.91 26.22
C PHE A 186 -21.90 -13.43 24.87
N GLY A 187 -22.82 -12.47 24.93
CA GLY A 187 -23.35 -11.76 23.78
C GLY A 187 -23.55 -10.29 24.12
N MET A 188 -23.30 -9.41 23.17
CA MET A 188 -23.55 -7.99 23.26
C MET A 188 -24.25 -7.53 21.98
N ARG A 189 -25.11 -6.54 22.13
CA ARG A 189 -25.73 -5.82 21.02
C ARG A 189 -25.53 -4.35 21.26
N GLY A 190 -25.18 -3.60 20.21
CA GLY A 190 -24.91 -2.18 20.35
C GLY A 190 -24.81 -1.47 19.01
N THR A 191 -24.48 -0.19 19.09
CA THR A 191 -24.28 0.68 17.93
C THR A 191 -22.82 1.08 17.82
N LEU A 192 -22.39 1.44 16.61
CA LEU A 192 -21.06 1.94 16.33
C LEU A 192 -21.15 3.41 15.93
N ALA A 193 -20.32 4.25 16.53
CA ALA A 193 -20.22 5.67 16.23
C ALA A 193 -18.79 6.07 15.85
N LEU A 194 -18.66 6.93 14.84
CA LEU A 194 -17.41 7.57 14.50
C LEU A 194 -17.18 8.79 15.40
N LYS A 195 -16.03 8.87 16.07
CA LYS A 195 -15.58 10.03 16.84
C LYS A 195 -14.26 10.55 16.28
N GLU A 196 -14.13 11.89 16.25
CA GLU A 196 -12.89 12.60 15.88
C GLU A 196 -12.28 12.17 14.54
N SER A 197 -13.10 11.73 13.59
CA SER A 197 -12.65 11.23 12.27
C SER A 197 -11.62 10.09 12.32
N ARG A 198 -11.51 9.37 13.45
CA ARG A 198 -10.45 8.36 13.69
C ARG A 198 -10.90 7.18 14.55
N TYR A 199 -11.69 7.45 15.60
CA TYR A 199 -12.07 6.44 16.56
C TYR A 199 -13.43 5.84 16.21
N LEU A 200 -13.51 4.52 16.16
CA LEU A 200 -14.78 3.80 16.08
C LEU A 200 -15.14 3.36 17.49
N VAL A 201 -16.25 3.89 18.01
CA VAL A 201 -16.71 3.62 19.37
C VAL A 201 -17.96 2.76 19.29
N TYR A 202 -17.84 1.51 19.74
CA TYR A 202 -18.96 0.60 19.90
C TYR A 202 -19.52 0.72 21.31
N THR A 203 -20.80 1.09 21.41
CA THR A 203 -21.52 1.25 22.67
C THR A 203 -22.57 0.13 22.79
N PRO A 204 -22.36 -0.84 23.69
CA PRO A 204 -23.34 -1.88 23.97
C PRO A 204 -24.62 -1.26 24.55
N THR A 205 -25.77 -1.55 23.92
CA THR A 205 -27.10 -1.29 24.49
C THR A 205 -27.56 -2.48 25.33
N GLU A 206 -27.07 -3.68 25.01
CA GLU A 206 -27.34 -4.91 25.74
C GLU A 206 -26.06 -5.74 25.90
N ALA A 207 -25.90 -6.40 27.04
CA ALA A 207 -24.89 -7.43 27.26
C ALA A 207 -25.48 -8.58 28.08
N ARG A 208 -25.21 -9.81 27.64
CA ARG A 208 -25.68 -11.06 28.25
C ARG A 208 -24.49 -11.96 28.51
N VAL A 209 -24.47 -12.61 29.68
CA VAL A 209 -23.49 -13.65 30.02
C VAL A 209 -24.28 -14.86 30.50
N MET A 210 -24.03 -16.03 29.92
CA MET A 210 -24.83 -17.23 30.20
C MET A 210 -26.35 -17.00 29.97
N GLY A 211 -26.71 -16.15 29.01
CA GLY A 211 -28.10 -15.76 28.73
C GLY A 211 -28.72 -14.76 29.71
N ILE A 212 -28.05 -14.43 30.81
CA ILE A 212 -28.52 -13.46 31.81
C ILE A 212 -28.11 -12.05 31.36
N GLN A 213 -29.06 -11.12 31.34
CA GLN A 213 -28.79 -9.72 31.02
C GLN A 213 -27.94 -9.07 32.12
N THR A 214 -26.67 -8.77 31.82
CA THR A 214 -25.69 -8.28 32.80
C THR A 214 -25.50 -6.77 32.76
N LEU A 215 -25.70 -6.10 31.61
CA LEU A 215 -25.39 -4.67 31.50
C LEU A 215 -26.17 -3.80 32.50
N ALA A 216 -27.47 -4.09 32.71
CA ALA A 216 -28.30 -3.37 33.66
C ALA A 216 -27.89 -3.64 35.12
N LEU A 217 -27.49 -4.88 35.42
CA LEU A 217 -27.01 -5.28 36.75
C LEU A 217 -25.70 -4.55 37.09
N LEU A 218 -24.76 -4.48 36.13
CA LEU A 218 -23.50 -3.77 36.31
C LEU A 218 -23.73 -2.28 36.58
N LYS A 219 -24.60 -1.63 35.77
CA LYS A 219 -24.98 -0.23 36.00
C LYS A 219 -25.58 -0.01 37.39
N GLY A 220 -26.46 -0.90 37.85
CA GLY A 220 -27.07 -0.81 39.18
C GLY A 220 -26.06 -0.97 40.33
N MET A 221 -24.95 -1.67 40.10
CA MET A 221 -23.87 -1.85 41.06
C MET A 221 -22.73 -0.81 40.92
N GLY A 222 -22.82 0.11 39.94
CA GLY A 222 -21.73 1.02 39.63
C GLY A 222 -20.48 0.34 39.05
N LEU A 223 -20.65 -0.84 38.44
CA LEU A 223 -19.59 -1.60 37.78
C LEU A 223 -19.61 -1.41 36.27
N GLU A 224 -18.47 -1.64 35.63
CA GLU A 224 -18.26 -1.46 34.19
C GLU A 224 -17.78 -2.75 33.51
N LEU A 225 -18.02 -2.88 32.19
CA LEU A 225 -17.55 -4.03 31.41
C LEU A 225 -16.01 -4.14 31.39
N SER A 226 -15.31 -3.01 31.37
CA SER A 226 -13.84 -2.91 31.46
C SER A 226 -13.27 -3.61 32.70
N GLN A 227 -14.02 -3.62 33.80
CA GLN A 227 -13.63 -4.25 35.06
C GLN A 227 -13.83 -5.78 35.03
N LEU A 228 -14.78 -6.27 34.22
CA LEU A 228 -15.04 -7.70 34.05
C LEU A 228 -14.12 -8.34 33.00
N ALA A 229 -13.96 -7.65 31.88
CA ALA A 229 -13.31 -8.15 30.68
C ALA A 229 -12.25 -7.16 30.18
N PRO A 230 -11.18 -6.91 30.95
CA PRO A 230 -10.20 -5.90 30.59
C PRO A 230 -9.58 -6.19 29.21
N LEU A 231 -9.71 -5.22 28.31
CA LEU A 231 -9.03 -5.17 27.03
C LEU A 231 -8.36 -3.81 26.91
N ASN A 232 -7.03 -3.81 26.83
CA ASN A 232 -6.25 -2.62 26.56
C ASN A 232 -5.05 -3.02 25.70
N ARG A 233 -5.15 -2.76 24.40
CA ARG A 233 -4.16 -3.11 23.38
C ARG A 233 -3.93 -1.91 22.47
N PRO A 234 -2.76 -1.83 21.78
CA PRO A 234 -2.61 -0.93 20.66
C PRO A 234 -3.80 -1.11 19.70
N GLY A 235 -4.51 -0.03 19.40
CA GLY A 235 -5.65 -0.06 18.48
C GLY A 235 -7.01 -0.45 19.04
N ALA A 236 -7.09 -1.05 20.23
CA ALA A 236 -8.37 -1.47 20.81
C ALA A 236 -8.36 -1.40 22.34
N LYS A 237 -9.31 -0.67 22.92
CA LYS A 237 -9.52 -0.61 24.36
C LYS A 237 -10.99 -0.70 24.73
N LEU A 238 -11.27 -1.34 25.86
CA LEU A 238 -12.57 -1.27 26.51
C LEU A 238 -12.51 -0.16 27.56
N ASP A 239 -13.18 0.96 27.29
CA ASP A 239 -13.20 2.18 28.08
C ASP A 239 -14.55 2.30 28.79
N GLY A 240 -14.57 1.97 30.09
CA GLY A 240 -15.81 1.76 30.83
C GLY A 240 -16.67 0.64 30.22
N ASN A 241 -17.74 1.01 29.53
CA ASN A 241 -18.62 0.08 28.82
C ASN A 241 -18.43 0.11 27.30
N ASP A 242 -17.68 1.07 26.77
CA ASP A 242 -17.52 1.29 25.34
C ASP A 242 -16.26 0.62 24.80
N MET A 243 -16.35 -0.04 23.64
CA MET A 243 -15.18 -0.51 22.92
C MET A 243 -14.71 0.58 21.96
N VAL A 244 -13.49 1.08 22.17
CA VAL A 244 -12.87 2.11 21.34
C VAL A 244 -11.81 1.46 20.46
N LEU A 245 -12.01 1.53 19.15
CA LEU A 245 -11.04 1.10 18.14
C LEU A 245 -10.37 2.34 17.52
N ASP A 246 -9.04 2.34 17.50
CA ASP A 246 -8.24 3.38 16.87
C ASP A 246 -7.79 2.92 15.48
N GLN A 247 -8.34 3.53 14.44
CA GLN A 247 -8.02 3.19 13.05
C GLN A 247 -6.51 3.07 12.78
N TYR A 248 -5.69 3.93 13.37
CA TYR A 248 -4.27 4.03 13.02
C TYR A 248 -3.44 2.87 13.58
N THR A 249 -3.96 2.17 14.59
CA THR A 249 -3.21 1.15 15.33
C THR A 249 -3.97 -0.16 15.50
N VAL A 250 -5.25 -0.24 15.09
CA VAL A 250 -6.08 -1.45 15.21
C VAL A 250 -5.65 -2.54 14.24
N PHE A 251 -5.14 -2.18 13.07
CA PHE A 251 -4.65 -3.14 12.08
C PHE A 251 -3.17 -3.48 12.31
N PRO A 252 -2.71 -4.66 11.89
CA PRO A 252 -1.27 -4.93 11.77
C PRO A 252 -0.64 -3.94 10.78
N PRO A 253 0.70 -3.75 10.83
CA PRO A 253 1.40 -2.94 9.84
C PRO A 253 1.04 -3.32 8.39
N PRO A 254 1.03 -2.36 7.44
CA PRO A 254 1.36 -0.94 7.58
C PRO A 254 0.25 -0.15 8.29
N ARG A 255 0.55 1.01 8.87
CA ARG A 255 -0.50 1.85 9.47
C ARG A 255 -1.42 2.40 8.39
N LEU A 256 -2.72 2.30 8.62
CA LEU A 256 -3.76 2.87 7.75
C LEU A 256 -4.20 4.22 8.31
N ILE A 257 -3.73 5.29 7.70
CA ILE A 257 -3.91 6.65 8.19
C ILE A 257 -4.86 7.39 7.25
N GLY A 258 -6.07 7.67 7.70
CA GLY A 258 -7.04 8.45 6.92
C GLY A 258 -7.98 9.21 7.85
N GLN A 259 -8.60 10.28 7.34
CA GLN A 259 -9.68 10.95 8.07
C GLN A 259 -11.02 10.34 7.65
N MET A 260 -11.60 9.51 8.51
CA MET A 260 -12.95 9.00 8.28
C MET A 260 -13.96 10.14 8.33
N LYS A 261 -14.87 10.18 7.36
CA LYS A 261 -16.02 11.07 7.29
C LYS A 261 -17.30 10.36 7.69
N THR A 262 -17.39 9.07 7.41
CA THR A 262 -18.55 8.23 7.73
C THR A 262 -18.10 6.87 8.20
N ALA A 263 -18.88 6.27 9.10
CA ALA A 263 -18.79 4.87 9.47
C ALA A 263 -20.23 4.36 9.66
N ARG A 264 -20.59 3.28 8.98
CA ARG A 264 -21.95 2.71 9.01
C ARG A 264 -21.87 1.21 9.12
N VAL A 265 -22.67 0.63 10.02
CA VAL A 265 -22.84 -0.82 10.10
C VAL A 265 -23.98 -1.20 9.15
N THR A 266 -23.70 -2.07 8.20
CA THR A 266 -24.66 -2.62 7.23
C THR A 266 -24.63 -4.15 7.31
N PRO A 267 -25.63 -4.85 6.75
CA PRO A 267 -25.60 -6.32 6.68
C PRO A 267 -24.35 -6.90 5.98
N ASP A 268 -23.75 -6.15 5.05
CA ASP A 268 -22.55 -6.56 4.32
C ASP A 268 -21.26 -6.36 5.12
N GLY A 269 -21.27 -5.52 6.17
CA GLY A 269 -20.07 -5.19 6.93
C GLY A 269 -20.07 -3.80 7.56
N LEU A 270 -18.88 -3.37 7.96
CA LEU A 270 -18.65 -2.00 8.41
C LEU A 270 -18.16 -1.15 7.23
N VAL A 271 -19.01 -0.24 6.74
CA VAL A 271 -18.68 0.67 5.64
C VAL A 271 -18.00 1.93 6.19
N LEU A 272 -16.79 2.22 5.71
CA LEU A 272 -15.97 3.37 6.11
C LEU A 272 -15.73 4.28 4.90
N GLY A 273 -16.06 5.57 5.04
CA GLY A 273 -15.87 6.58 4.01
C GLY A 273 -14.87 7.65 4.43
N PHE A 274 -13.99 8.08 3.51
CA PHE A 274 -12.87 9.00 3.77
C PHE A 274 -13.01 10.37 3.08
N GLY A 275 -14.13 10.60 2.39
CA GLY A 275 -14.34 11.80 1.57
C GLY A 275 -13.88 11.59 0.11
N PRO A 276 -13.93 12.64 -0.73
CA PRO A 276 -13.61 12.52 -2.14
C PRO A 276 -12.12 12.25 -2.35
N ALA A 277 -11.82 11.24 -3.17
CA ALA A 277 -10.46 10.96 -3.58
C ALA A 277 -9.92 12.07 -4.50
N PRO A 278 -8.65 12.48 -4.35
CA PRO A 278 -8.02 13.40 -5.30
C PRO A 278 -7.89 12.75 -6.68
N ALA A 279 -7.80 13.61 -7.71
CA ALA A 279 -7.59 13.16 -9.07
C ALA A 279 -6.19 12.53 -9.22
N MET A 280 -6.15 11.41 -9.94
CA MET A 280 -4.90 10.80 -10.38
C MET A 280 -4.29 11.63 -11.52
N CYS A 281 -2.97 11.53 -11.67
CA CYS A 281 -2.21 12.20 -12.73
C CYS A 281 -2.65 11.80 -14.14
N ALA A 282 -2.91 10.51 -14.31
CA ALA A 282 -3.48 9.97 -15.53
C ALA A 282 -4.43 8.84 -15.15
N PRO A 283 -5.51 8.63 -15.92
CA PRO A 283 -6.38 7.50 -15.71
C PRO A 283 -5.60 6.19 -15.87
N ALA A 284 -6.08 5.13 -15.21
CA ALA A 284 -5.54 3.79 -15.40
C ALA A 284 -5.64 3.39 -16.89
N PRO A 285 -4.58 2.83 -17.51
CA PRO A 285 -4.57 2.47 -18.93
C PRO A 285 -5.29 1.13 -19.18
N THR A 286 -6.54 1.05 -18.72
CA THR A 286 -7.44 -0.11 -18.83
C THR A 286 -8.89 0.30 -18.62
N ASP A 287 -9.81 -0.46 -19.20
CA ASP A 287 -11.25 -0.42 -18.97
C ASP A 287 -11.73 -1.42 -17.92
N ALA A 288 -10.83 -2.28 -17.41
CA ALA A 288 -11.15 -3.24 -16.34
C ALA A 288 -11.81 -2.56 -15.14
N ALA A 289 -12.90 -3.16 -14.66
CA ALA A 289 -13.68 -2.65 -13.54
C ALA A 289 -12.93 -2.81 -12.21
N SER A 290 -12.35 -3.99 -11.98
CA SER A 290 -11.49 -4.31 -10.84
C SER A 290 -10.01 -4.11 -11.19
N ARG A 291 -9.32 -3.27 -10.42
CA ARG A 291 -7.92 -2.86 -10.71
C ARG A 291 -7.23 -2.16 -9.55
N ILE A 292 -5.90 -2.20 -9.58
CA ILE A 292 -5.02 -1.31 -8.82
C ILE A 292 -4.15 -0.52 -9.80
N TRP A 293 -4.12 0.80 -9.67
CA TRP A 293 -3.31 1.70 -10.48
C TRP A 293 -2.38 2.53 -9.59
N ILE A 294 -1.07 2.36 -9.77
CA ILE A 294 -0.04 3.03 -8.98
C ILE A 294 0.69 4.03 -9.87
N GLN A 295 0.83 5.26 -9.39
CA GLN A 295 1.52 6.36 -10.06
C GLN A 295 2.51 7.06 -9.13
N SER A 296 3.57 7.62 -9.71
CA SER A 296 4.62 8.36 -9.00
C SER A 296 5.40 7.49 -8.01
N GLY A 297 6.49 8.05 -7.50
CA GLY A 297 7.27 7.51 -6.40
C GLY A 297 8.02 6.25 -6.77
N ASP A 298 8.88 5.82 -5.86
CA ASP A 298 9.68 4.63 -6.08
C ASP A 298 9.09 3.48 -5.28
N LEU A 299 8.86 2.37 -5.98
CA LEU A 299 8.31 1.15 -5.41
C LEU A 299 9.32 0.03 -5.61
N LYS A 300 9.64 -0.68 -4.52
CA LYS A 300 10.45 -1.89 -4.56
C LYS A 300 9.55 -3.10 -4.34
N MET A 301 9.74 -4.10 -5.19
CA MET A 301 9.13 -5.42 -5.08
C MET A 301 10.17 -6.46 -5.45
N TYR A 302 10.35 -7.50 -4.62
CA TYR A 302 11.47 -8.42 -4.77
C TYR A 302 12.82 -7.65 -4.83
N ASN A 303 13.65 -7.98 -5.81
CA ASN A 303 14.88 -7.27 -6.14
C ASN A 303 14.69 -6.27 -7.30
N VAL A 304 13.44 -5.88 -7.60
CA VAL A 304 13.10 -4.94 -8.66
C VAL A 304 12.71 -3.60 -8.04
N LEU A 305 13.39 -2.55 -8.48
CA LEU A 305 13.07 -1.17 -8.14
C LEU A 305 12.40 -0.50 -9.34
N VAL A 306 11.15 -0.11 -9.19
CA VAL A 306 10.42 0.68 -10.17
C VAL A 306 10.48 2.15 -9.73
N THR A 307 11.25 2.96 -10.46
CA THR A 307 11.34 4.39 -10.19
C THR A 307 10.25 5.17 -10.92
N ASN A 308 9.68 6.20 -10.30
CA ASN A 308 8.55 6.98 -10.86
C ASN A 308 7.43 6.04 -11.35
N SER A 309 6.90 5.26 -10.42
CA SER A 309 6.09 4.07 -10.68
C SER A 309 4.91 4.35 -11.61
N ARG A 310 4.70 3.42 -12.54
CA ARG A 310 3.50 3.31 -13.38
C ARG A 310 3.14 1.83 -13.41
N ILE A 311 2.29 1.39 -12.49
CA ILE A 311 2.03 -0.04 -12.29
C ILE A 311 0.53 -0.27 -12.33
N LEU A 312 0.08 -1.09 -13.27
CA LEU A 312 -1.30 -1.53 -13.39
C LEU A 312 -1.38 -2.99 -12.95
N VAL A 313 -2.19 -3.26 -11.94
CA VAL A 313 -2.49 -4.62 -11.48
C VAL A 313 -3.94 -4.96 -11.81
N THR A 314 -4.14 -6.11 -12.44
CA THR A 314 -5.45 -6.68 -12.80
C THR A 314 -5.47 -8.18 -12.52
N ASP A 315 -6.65 -8.78 -12.62
CA ASP A 315 -6.85 -10.24 -12.63
C ASP A 315 -7.85 -10.53 -13.75
N THR A 316 -7.37 -11.11 -14.86
CA THR A 316 -8.24 -11.37 -16.01
C THR A 316 -8.98 -12.71 -15.91
N SER A 317 -8.67 -13.56 -14.92
CA SER A 317 -9.37 -14.82 -14.69
C SER A 317 -10.76 -14.63 -14.08
N THR A 318 -11.02 -13.47 -13.46
CA THR A 318 -12.28 -13.15 -12.79
C THR A 318 -12.96 -11.93 -13.41
N ARG A 319 -14.29 -11.90 -13.34
CA ARG A 319 -15.09 -10.69 -13.59
C ARG A 319 -15.52 -9.99 -12.30
N GLY A 320 -15.23 -10.59 -11.15
CA GLY A 320 -15.49 -10.02 -9.84
C GLY A 320 -14.34 -9.15 -9.32
N PRO A 321 -14.32 -8.91 -7.99
CA PRO A 321 -13.29 -8.11 -7.36
C PRO A 321 -11.90 -8.71 -7.57
N LEU A 322 -10.91 -7.83 -7.76
CA LEU A 322 -9.51 -8.19 -7.81
C LEU A 322 -9.05 -8.60 -6.42
N ARG A 323 -8.46 -9.78 -6.27
CA ARG A 323 -7.93 -10.23 -4.98
C ARG A 323 -6.48 -9.82 -4.84
N PHE A 324 -6.17 -9.08 -3.80
CA PHE A 324 -4.80 -8.66 -3.50
C PHE A 324 -4.48 -8.87 -2.02
N ASP A 325 -3.49 -9.70 -1.71
CA ASP A 325 -2.97 -9.91 -0.36
C ASP A 325 -1.62 -9.20 -0.24
N LEU A 326 -1.50 -8.22 0.66
CA LEU A 326 -0.28 -7.42 0.80
C LEU A 326 0.90 -8.26 1.29
N TYR A 327 0.71 -9.09 2.31
CA TYR A 327 1.80 -9.90 2.87
C TYR A 327 2.16 -11.10 1.96
N HIS A 328 1.21 -11.62 1.19
CA HIS A 328 1.40 -12.74 0.27
C HIS A 328 1.39 -12.33 -1.21
N TYR A 329 1.59 -11.04 -1.52
CA TYR A 329 1.48 -10.53 -2.89
C TYR A 329 2.45 -11.26 -3.85
N ARG A 330 3.59 -11.70 -3.31
CA ARG A 330 4.62 -12.42 -4.07
C ARG A 330 4.13 -13.75 -4.63
N GLU A 331 3.23 -14.43 -3.94
CA GLU A 331 2.70 -15.70 -4.42
C GLU A 331 1.79 -15.48 -5.63
N ALA A 332 0.94 -14.45 -5.58
CA ALA A 332 0.08 -14.08 -6.69
C ALA A 332 0.92 -13.58 -7.88
N ALA A 333 1.87 -12.67 -7.63
CA ALA A 333 2.75 -12.16 -8.67
C ALA A 333 3.61 -13.25 -9.34
N ALA A 334 4.05 -14.27 -8.59
CA ALA A 334 4.84 -15.38 -9.13
C ALA A 334 4.03 -16.33 -10.04
N ARG A 335 2.71 -16.42 -9.86
CA ARG A 335 1.82 -17.20 -10.73
C ARG A 335 1.27 -16.39 -11.91
N GLY A 336 1.29 -15.07 -11.78
CA GLY A 336 0.79 -14.14 -12.77
C GLY A 336 1.68 -13.93 -13.99
N THR A 337 1.32 -12.94 -14.81
CA THR A 337 2.18 -12.44 -15.89
C THR A 337 2.52 -10.98 -15.68
N THR A 338 3.79 -10.65 -15.88
CA THR A 338 4.28 -9.27 -15.81
C THR A 338 4.80 -8.86 -17.18
N ARG A 339 4.31 -7.74 -17.70
CA ARG A 339 4.73 -7.15 -18.99
C ARG A 339 5.07 -5.68 -18.79
N MET A 340 6.00 -5.17 -19.58
CA MET A 340 6.33 -3.75 -19.61
C MET A 340 5.88 -3.18 -20.95
N ASP A 341 5.03 -2.16 -20.88
CA ASP A 341 4.57 -1.41 -22.04
C ASP A 341 5.69 -0.47 -22.54
N ALA A 342 5.60 -0.04 -23.80
CA ALA A 342 6.55 0.90 -24.39
C ALA A 342 6.57 2.27 -23.68
N ASP A 343 5.49 2.64 -22.98
CA ASP A 343 5.41 3.86 -22.16
C ASP A 343 5.98 3.66 -20.73
N GLY A 344 6.64 2.52 -20.46
CA GLY A 344 7.25 2.20 -19.18
C GLY A 344 6.27 1.69 -18.14
N THR A 345 4.98 1.53 -18.48
CA THR A 345 3.98 0.97 -17.57
C THR A 345 4.24 -0.51 -17.33
N LEU A 346 4.36 -0.90 -16.07
CA LEU A 346 4.41 -2.30 -15.66
C LEU A 346 2.99 -2.83 -15.50
N ARG A 347 2.58 -3.75 -16.38
CA ARG A 347 1.31 -4.49 -16.27
C ARG A 347 1.54 -5.80 -15.55
N VAL A 348 0.79 -6.00 -14.47
CA VAL A 348 0.78 -7.22 -13.68
C VAL A 348 -0.62 -7.82 -13.73
N ASP A 349 -0.75 -9.00 -14.32
CA ASP A 349 -1.97 -9.79 -14.27
C ASP A 349 -1.77 -10.94 -13.28
N LEU A 350 -2.41 -10.89 -12.12
CA LEU A 350 -2.17 -11.82 -11.01
C LEU A 350 -2.64 -13.25 -11.29
N ALA A 351 -3.65 -13.39 -12.14
CA ALA A 351 -4.17 -14.67 -12.59
C ALA A 351 -4.67 -14.50 -14.04
N PRO A 352 -3.78 -14.70 -15.03
CA PRO A 352 -4.18 -14.56 -16.42
C PRO A 352 -5.20 -15.64 -16.77
N ALA A 353 -6.28 -15.25 -17.47
CA ALA A 353 -7.18 -16.21 -18.07
C ALA A 353 -6.39 -17.16 -18.99
N ALA A 354 -6.73 -18.45 -18.97
CA ALA A 354 -6.11 -19.41 -19.87
C ALA A 354 -6.30 -18.92 -21.32
N ALA A 355 -5.20 -18.86 -22.08
CA ALA A 355 -5.28 -18.53 -23.50
C ALA A 355 -6.18 -19.57 -24.17
N VAL A 356 -7.29 -19.11 -24.76
CA VAL A 356 -8.10 -19.95 -25.64
C VAL A 356 -7.20 -20.27 -26.84
N GLN A 357 -6.78 -21.54 -26.94
CA GLN A 357 -5.96 -22.04 -28.04
C GLN A 357 -6.77 -22.19 -29.32
#